data_AF-A0A0W1R312-F1
#
_entry.id   AF-A0A0W1R312-F1
#
_cell.length_a   1.000
_cell.length_b   1.000
_cell.length_c   1.000
_cell.angle_alpha   90.00
_cell.angle_beta   90.00
_cell.angle_gamma   90.00
#
_symmetry.space_group_name_H-M   'P 1'
#
loop_
_entity.id
_entity.type
_entity.pdbx_description
1 polymer ?
#
loop_
_entity_poly.entity_id
_entity_poly.type
_entity_poly.pdbx_seq_one_letter_code
_entity_poly.pdbx_strand_id
1 'polypeptide(L)'
;MSSSSDLSVRLVRNATVLVTVSDTTFLVDPLFAAPGEMPPIQNTPNDRANPLVPLPDIELAYDAVVVTHRHPDHFDEAATEELDADVPLFCQPIEADAFVDDGFTDVRPVDDEISFGGVTLHRTPGRHGHGELAEEMGPVSGFVFEGEKTLYLAGDTVWYDAVERTLERFEPDMVILNGGEAQFNYGEPITMGVEDIVAVHDAADGIVGVVHMEAINHCLLTRDELRSKTEHVHVPEDGEQISL
;
A
#
# COMPACT_ATOMS: atom_id res chain seq x y z
N MET A 1 25.58 -2.60 -21.88
CA MET A 1 24.80 -2.19 -20.71
C MET A 1 23.54 -3.02 -20.78
N SER A 2 23.48 -4.13 -20.06
CA SER A 2 22.23 -4.88 -19.91
C SER A 2 21.46 -4.08 -18.89
N SER A 3 20.42 -3.36 -19.32
CA SER A 3 19.39 -2.87 -18.40
C SER A 3 18.86 -4.10 -17.69
N SER A 4 19.04 -4.18 -16.37
CA SER A 4 18.32 -5.16 -15.58
C SER A 4 16.90 -4.64 -15.50
N SER A 5 15.94 -5.39 -16.04
CA SER A 5 14.52 -5.05 -15.94
C SER A 5 14.03 -5.34 -14.52
N ASP A 6 14.59 -4.62 -13.55
CA ASP A 6 14.36 -4.85 -12.13
C ASP A 6 12.96 -4.33 -11.78
N LEU A 7 12.06 -5.26 -11.45
CA LEU A 7 10.84 -4.95 -10.71
C LEU A 7 10.92 -5.66 -9.38
N SER A 8 10.87 -4.90 -8.28
CA SER A 8 10.87 -5.48 -6.95
C SER A 8 10.04 -4.68 -5.96
N VAL A 9 9.53 -5.40 -4.96
CA VAL A 9 8.84 -4.83 -3.81
C VAL A 9 9.47 -5.38 -2.56
N ARG A 10 9.97 -4.51 -1.71
CA ARG A 10 10.46 -4.87 -0.38
C ARG A 10 9.47 -4.39 0.66
N LEU A 11 8.92 -5.33 1.43
CA LEU A 11 8.07 -4.98 2.56
C LEU A 11 8.92 -4.32 3.64
N VAL A 12 8.51 -3.15 4.11
CA VAL A 12 9.04 -2.55 5.34
C VAL A 12 8.19 -3.04 6.51
N ARG A 13 6.92 -2.65 6.58
CA ARG A 13 5.94 -3.05 7.61
C ARG A 13 4.56 -2.52 7.21
N ASN A 14 3.47 -3.24 7.51
CA ASN A 14 2.11 -2.83 7.13
C ASN A 14 1.97 -2.59 5.61
N ALA A 15 1.45 -1.43 5.18
CA ALA A 15 1.42 -0.98 3.79
C ALA A 15 2.73 -0.32 3.34
N THR A 16 3.66 -0.05 4.27
CA THR A 16 4.93 0.59 3.92
C THR A 16 5.81 -0.35 3.12
N VAL A 17 6.06 0.00 1.87
CA VAL A 17 6.87 -0.80 0.94
C VAL A 17 7.84 0.08 0.17
N LEU A 18 8.98 -0.50 -0.22
CA LEU A 18 9.84 0.06 -1.26
C LEU A 18 9.48 -0.61 -2.58
N VAL A 19 9.03 0.19 -3.55
CA VAL A 19 8.72 -0.25 -4.92
C VAL A 19 9.82 0.21 -5.84
N THR A 20 10.59 -0.71 -6.40
CA THR A 20 11.62 -0.39 -7.41
C THR A 20 11.13 -0.81 -8.78
N VAL A 21 11.05 0.13 -9.71
CA VAL A 21 10.77 -0.10 -11.13
C VAL A 21 11.91 0.48 -11.96
N SER A 22 12.64 -0.39 -12.65
CA SER A 22 13.88 -0.03 -13.34
C SER A 22 14.88 0.60 -12.37
N ASP A 23 15.34 1.83 -12.63
CA ASP A 23 16.32 2.53 -11.80
C ASP A 23 15.68 3.46 -10.72
N THR A 24 14.35 3.46 -10.58
CA THR A 24 13.63 4.36 -9.66
C THR A 24 12.98 3.59 -8.53
N THR A 25 13.21 4.02 -7.29
CA THR A 25 12.62 3.44 -6.08
C THR A 25 11.68 4.43 -5.40
N PHE A 26 10.47 3.97 -5.11
CA PHE A 26 9.43 4.72 -4.41
C PHE A 26 9.24 4.14 -3.01
N LEU A 27 9.23 5.00 -1.99
CA LEU A 27 8.72 4.66 -0.67
C LEU A 27 7.22 4.90 -0.65
N VAL A 28 6.43 3.84 -0.48
CA VAL A 28 4.97 3.93 -0.45
C VAL A 28 4.48 3.86 0.99
N ASP A 29 3.52 4.70 1.34
CA ASP A 29 2.78 4.71 2.61
C ASP A 29 3.67 4.57 3.87
N PRO A 30 4.56 5.55 4.13
CA PRO A 30 5.48 5.49 5.26
C PRO A 30 4.76 5.56 6.62
N LEU A 31 4.92 4.49 7.41
CA LEU A 31 4.49 4.36 8.80
C LEU A 31 5.71 4.12 9.70
N PHE A 32 6.20 5.16 10.37
CA PHE A 32 7.49 5.10 11.10
C PHE A 32 7.39 5.05 12.62
N ALA A 33 6.20 5.24 13.21
CA ALA A 33 5.98 5.13 14.64
C ALA A 33 6.56 3.86 15.25
N ALA A 34 7.14 3.99 16.44
CA ALA A 34 7.62 2.85 17.20
C ALA A 34 6.45 2.06 17.78
N PRO A 35 6.64 0.78 18.15
CA PRO A 35 5.55 -0.05 18.64
C PRO A 35 4.80 0.55 19.82
N GLY A 36 3.48 0.71 19.66
CA GLY A 36 2.59 1.23 20.69
C GLY A 36 2.56 2.75 20.87
N GLU A 37 3.18 3.53 19.97
CA GLU A 37 3.14 4.99 20.03
C GLU A 37 1.82 5.59 19.51
N MET A 38 1.12 4.88 18.64
CA MET A 38 -0.19 5.29 18.13
C MET A 38 -1.32 4.65 18.93
N PRO A 39 -2.42 5.38 19.18
CA PRO A 39 -3.59 4.80 19.85
C PRO A 39 -4.18 3.63 19.04
N PRO A 40 -4.86 2.69 19.71
CA PRO A 40 -5.59 1.64 19.02
C PRO A 40 -6.68 2.24 18.13
N ILE A 41 -6.92 1.63 16.98
CA ILE A 41 -8.13 1.90 16.21
C ILE A 41 -9.32 1.41 17.03
N GLN A 42 -10.24 2.34 17.33
CA GLN A 42 -11.37 2.11 18.21
C GLN A 42 -12.45 1.25 17.54
N ASN A 43 -13.35 0.69 18.36
CA ASN A 43 -14.44 -0.19 17.91
C ASN A 43 -13.97 -1.44 17.14
N THR A 44 -12.82 -1.99 17.52
CA THR A 44 -12.24 -3.20 16.95
C THR A 44 -12.16 -4.31 18.02
N PRO A 45 -11.83 -5.56 17.68
CA PRO A 45 -11.87 -6.67 18.64
C PRO A 45 -10.85 -6.59 19.79
N ASN A 46 -9.90 -5.67 19.75
CA ASN A 46 -8.88 -5.48 20.78
C ASN A 46 -8.40 -4.02 20.87
N ASP A 47 -7.76 -3.67 21.97
CA ASP A 47 -7.33 -2.31 22.32
C ASP A 47 -5.79 -2.13 22.28
N ARG A 48 -5.09 -2.97 21.51
CA ARG A 48 -3.62 -2.90 21.39
C ARG A 48 -3.21 -1.62 20.68
N ALA A 49 -2.31 -0.86 21.30
CA ALA A 49 -1.70 0.31 20.66
C ALA A 49 -0.87 -0.11 19.44
N ASN A 50 -0.82 0.78 18.44
CA ASN A 50 -0.21 0.56 17.15
C ASN A 50 1.13 1.29 17.01
N PRO A 51 1.97 0.91 16.04
CA PRO A 51 1.99 -0.41 15.40
C PRO A 51 2.33 -1.53 16.41
N LEU A 52 2.03 -2.77 16.04
CA LEU A 52 2.19 -3.95 16.91
C LEU A 52 3.63 -4.50 16.95
N VAL A 53 4.40 -4.23 15.90
CA VAL A 53 5.73 -4.78 15.64
C VAL A 53 6.70 -3.65 15.23
N PRO A 54 8.00 -3.75 15.53
CA PRO A 54 8.97 -2.72 15.16
C PRO A 54 9.23 -2.71 13.65
N LEU A 55 9.84 -1.64 13.14
CA LEU A 55 10.42 -1.65 11.79
C LEU A 55 11.55 -2.69 11.70
N PRO A 56 11.74 -3.35 10.54
CA PRO A 56 12.88 -4.23 10.32
C PRO A 56 14.17 -3.41 10.15
N ASP A 57 15.32 -4.04 10.41
CA ASP A 57 16.64 -3.43 10.20
C ASP A 57 17.04 -3.51 8.72
N ILE A 58 16.55 -2.54 7.94
CA ILE A 58 16.78 -2.44 6.50
C ILE A 58 17.11 -1.00 6.10
N GLU A 59 17.86 -0.84 5.00
CA GLU A 59 18.11 0.48 4.42
C GLU A 59 16.86 0.97 3.65
N LEU A 60 16.44 2.19 3.95
CA LEU A 60 15.36 2.89 3.26
C LEU A 60 15.93 3.90 2.26
N ALA A 61 16.40 3.41 1.12
CA ALA A 61 16.84 4.24 0.01
C ALA A 61 15.71 4.38 -1.02
N TYR A 62 15.33 5.60 -1.35
CA TYR A 62 14.25 5.91 -2.28
C TYR A 62 14.48 7.26 -2.97
N ASP A 63 13.87 7.44 -4.14
CA ASP A 63 13.95 8.65 -4.95
C ASP A 63 12.71 9.55 -4.78
N ALA A 64 11.59 8.95 -4.36
CA ALA A 64 10.31 9.63 -4.16
C ALA A 64 9.43 8.89 -3.16
N VAL A 65 8.43 9.59 -2.65
CA VAL A 65 7.39 9.06 -1.75
C VAL A 65 6.05 9.02 -2.50
N VAL A 66 5.28 7.96 -2.30
CA VAL A 66 3.89 7.85 -2.76
C VAL A 66 3.01 7.61 -1.54
N VAL A 67 1.97 8.43 -1.35
CA VAL A 67 0.98 8.22 -0.30
C VAL A 67 -0.38 7.95 -0.95
N THR A 68 -0.92 6.77 -0.70
CA THR A 68 -2.22 6.32 -1.23
C THR A 68 -3.38 7.12 -0.66
N HIS A 69 -3.33 7.34 0.65
CA HIS A 69 -4.24 8.16 1.43
C HIS A 69 -3.64 8.44 2.82
N ARG A 70 -4.25 9.35 3.57
CA ARG A 70 -3.73 9.86 4.85
C ARG A 70 -4.32 9.20 6.10
N HIS A 71 -4.74 7.93 6.04
CA HIS A 71 -5.00 7.23 7.29
C HIS A 71 -3.70 7.05 8.09
N PRO A 72 -3.75 7.08 9.44
CA PRO A 72 -2.54 7.09 10.26
C PRO A 72 -1.63 5.88 10.07
N ASP A 73 -2.15 4.74 9.62
CA ASP A 73 -1.38 3.52 9.32
C ASP A 73 -0.73 3.50 7.91
N HIS A 74 -0.93 4.57 7.13
CA HIS A 74 -0.31 4.82 5.83
C HIS A 74 0.58 6.06 5.84
N PHE A 75 0.28 7.05 6.69
CA PHE A 75 1.10 8.23 6.86
C PHE A 75 0.94 8.79 8.27
N ASP A 76 1.99 8.73 9.08
CA ASP A 76 1.97 9.15 10.48
C ASP A 76 2.81 10.41 10.76
N GLU A 77 2.72 10.89 12.00
CA GLU A 77 3.50 12.05 12.46
C GLU A 77 5.02 11.75 12.39
N ALA A 78 5.43 10.51 12.71
CA ALA A 78 6.83 10.10 12.61
C ALA A 78 7.34 10.14 11.16
N ALA A 79 6.54 9.74 10.17
CA ALA A 79 6.87 9.94 8.76
C ALA A 79 7.00 11.42 8.39
N THR A 80 6.12 12.28 8.91
CA THR A 80 6.23 13.74 8.70
C THR A 80 7.54 14.30 9.25
N GLU A 81 7.99 13.83 10.41
CA GLU A 81 9.23 14.29 11.05
C GLU A 81 10.51 13.75 10.41
N GLU A 82 10.47 12.54 9.86
CA GLU A 82 11.64 11.85 9.29
C GLU A 82 11.89 12.20 7.82
N LEU A 83 10.83 12.46 7.04
CA LEU A 83 10.96 12.75 5.61
C LEU A 83 11.52 14.16 5.35
N ASP A 84 12.39 14.27 4.36
CA ASP A 84 12.87 15.57 3.89
C ASP A 84 11.73 16.40 3.29
N ALA A 85 11.65 17.67 3.66
CA ALA A 85 10.59 18.57 3.22
C ALA A 85 10.54 18.78 1.69
N ASP A 86 11.64 18.55 0.96
CA ASP A 86 11.71 18.66 -0.50
C ASP A 86 11.70 17.30 -1.22
N VAL A 87 11.39 16.20 -0.52
CA VAL A 87 11.17 14.90 -1.17
C VAL A 87 10.03 15.00 -2.19
N PRO A 88 10.19 14.46 -3.42
CA PRO A 88 9.08 14.34 -4.36
C PRO A 88 7.98 13.46 -3.77
N LEU A 89 6.87 14.07 -3.35
CA LEU A 89 5.75 13.38 -2.69
C LEU A 89 4.55 13.34 -3.63
N PHE A 90 4.20 12.14 -4.10
CA PHE A 90 3.01 11.87 -4.90
C PHE A 90 1.85 11.48 -4.01
N CYS A 91 0.68 12.08 -4.21
CA CYS A 91 -0.50 11.82 -3.39
C CYS A 91 -1.80 11.91 -4.21
N GLN A 92 -2.91 11.49 -3.62
CA GLN A 92 -4.23 11.78 -4.21
C GLN A 92 -4.58 13.27 -4.09
N PRO A 93 -5.25 13.87 -5.09
CA PRO A 93 -5.42 15.33 -5.16
C PRO A 93 -6.10 15.98 -3.94
N ILE A 94 -7.02 15.26 -3.29
CA ILE A 94 -7.78 15.79 -2.15
C ILE A 94 -6.91 16.02 -0.89
N GLU A 95 -5.72 15.45 -0.84
CA GLU A 95 -4.82 15.50 0.32
C GLU A 95 -3.61 16.42 0.12
N ALA A 96 -3.42 16.96 -1.09
CA ALA A 96 -2.23 17.73 -1.44
C ALA A 96 -2.03 18.96 -0.55
N ASP A 97 -3.09 19.73 -0.30
CA ASP A 97 -3.04 20.91 0.56
C ASP A 97 -2.61 20.55 2.00
N ALA A 98 -3.04 19.39 2.50
CA ALA A 98 -2.67 18.95 3.84
C ALA A 98 -1.18 18.61 3.93
N PHE A 99 -0.57 18.03 2.88
CA PHE A 99 0.90 17.80 2.87
C PHE A 99 1.68 19.12 2.81
N VAL A 100 1.16 20.12 2.10
CA VAL A 100 1.76 21.46 2.10
C VAL A 100 1.68 22.09 3.49
N ASP A 101 0.54 21.94 4.18
CA ASP A 101 0.35 22.42 5.56
C ASP A 101 1.28 21.72 6.57
N ASP A 102 1.63 20.45 6.33
CA ASP A 102 2.60 19.69 7.12
C ASP A 102 4.06 20.11 6.83
N GLY A 103 4.30 20.92 5.80
CA GLY A 103 5.60 21.51 5.49
C GLY A 103 6.32 20.92 4.28
N PHE A 104 5.71 19.99 3.55
CA PHE A 104 6.26 19.48 2.30
C PHE A 104 6.23 20.53 1.19
N THR A 105 7.31 20.60 0.42
CA THR A 105 7.57 21.66 -0.57
C THR A 105 7.54 21.17 -2.03
N ASP A 106 7.63 19.86 -2.26
CA ASP A 106 7.49 19.22 -3.57
C ASP A 106 6.34 18.20 -3.59
N VAL A 107 5.12 18.70 -3.33
CA VAL A 107 3.88 17.92 -3.36
C VAL A 107 3.32 17.85 -4.78
N ARG A 108 3.08 16.63 -5.26
CA ARG A 108 2.68 16.31 -6.63
C ARG A 108 1.39 15.49 -6.65
N PRO A 109 0.21 16.14 -6.60
CA PRO A 109 -1.05 15.42 -6.71
C PRO A 109 -1.15 14.69 -8.05
N VAL A 110 -1.63 13.45 -8.03
CA VAL A 110 -1.82 12.62 -9.22
C VAL A 110 -3.31 12.59 -9.58
N ASP A 111 -3.74 13.41 -10.53
CA ASP A 111 -5.14 13.40 -10.97
C ASP A 111 -5.49 12.08 -11.67
N ASP A 112 -4.80 11.80 -12.77
CA ASP A 112 -4.92 10.55 -13.55
C ASP A 112 -3.57 9.82 -13.61
N GLU A 113 -2.53 10.49 -14.14
CA GLU A 113 -1.17 9.94 -14.24
C GLU A 113 -0.09 11.03 -14.11
N ILE A 114 1.12 10.63 -13.72
CA ILE A 114 2.30 11.50 -13.69
C ILE A 114 3.59 10.68 -13.90
N SER A 115 4.58 11.21 -14.60
CA SER A 115 5.86 10.52 -14.83
C SER A 115 6.97 11.02 -13.91
N PHE A 116 7.78 10.10 -13.41
CA PHE A 116 8.98 10.36 -12.60
C PHE A 116 10.01 9.26 -12.78
N GLY A 117 11.29 9.62 -12.97
CA GLY A 117 12.37 8.62 -13.06
C GLY A 117 12.27 7.63 -14.23
N GLY A 118 11.44 7.90 -15.23
CA GLY A 118 11.16 6.94 -16.32
C GLY A 118 10.01 5.97 -16.02
N VAL A 119 9.31 6.16 -14.90
CA VAL A 119 8.12 5.42 -14.48
C VAL A 119 6.90 6.33 -14.60
N THR A 120 5.79 5.83 -15.11
CA THR A 120 4.50 6.53 -15.10
C THR A 120 3.63 5.97 -13.98
N LEU A 121 3.30 6.82 -13.02
CA LEU A 121 2.38 6.53 -11.93
C LEU A 121 0.96 6.81 -12.43
N HIS A 122 0.11 5.80 -12.48
CA HIS A 122 -1.33 5.96 -12.75
C HIS A 122 -2.09 5.81 -11.44
N ARG A 123 -2.88 6.81 -11.06
CA ARG A 123 -3.74 6.69 -9.89
C ARG A 123 -4.94 5.82 -10.25
N THR A 124 -5.24 4.84 -9.41
CA THR A 124 -6.39 3.94 -9.58
C THR A 124 -7.41 4.18 -8.47
N PRO A 125 -8.71 3.97 -8.74
CA PRO A 125 -9.75 4.15 -7.74
C PRO A 125 -9.74 3.00 -6.72
N GLY A 126 -9.75 3.32 -5.42
CA GLY A 126 -9.99 2.35 -4.36
C GLY A 126 -11.40 2.44 -3.76
N ARG A 127 -11.84 1.38 -3.09
CA ARG A 127 -13.07 1.34 -2.30
C ARG A 127 -12.77 0.73 -0.94
N HIS A 128 -12.68 1.56 0.09
CA HIS A 128 -12.27 1.15 1.43
C HIS A 128 -13.43 0.56 2.24
N GLY A 129 -13.85 -0.64 1.87
CA GLY A 129 -14.93 -1.40 2.52
C GLY A 129 -16.21 -1.49 1.71
N HIS A 130 -17.32 -1.73 2.41
CA HIS A 130 -18.59 -2.13 1.81
C HIS A 130 -19.74 -1.22 2.23
N GLY A 131 -20.65 -0.93 1.30
CA GLY A 131 -21.86 -0.14 1.57
C GLY A 131 -21.56 1.24 2.17
N GLU A 132 -22.31 1.62 3.20
CA GLU A 132 -22.17 2.91 3.91
C GLU A 132 -20.81 3.05 4.59
N LEU A 133 -20.22 1.94 5.08
CA LEU A 133 -18.89 1.97 5.71
C LEU A 133 -17.81 2.43 4.72
N ALA A 134 -17.93 2.08 3.44
CA ALA A 134 -17.01 2.57 2.41
C ALA A 134 -17.07 4.10 2.23
N GLU A 135 -18.24 4.71 2.42
CA GLU A 135 -18.39 6.17 2.35
C GLU A 135 -17.78 6.84 3.58
N GLU A 136 -17.93 6.22 4.77
CA GLU A 136 -17.35 6.70 6.03
C GLU A 136 -15.81 6.66 6.03
N MET A 137 -15.22 5.63 5.43
CA MET A 137 -13.76 5.48 5.32
C MET A 137 -13.11 6.50 4.36
N GLY A 138 -13.91 7.22 3.57
CA GLY A 138 -13.43 8.29 2.71
C GLY A 138 -12.66 7.82 1.47
N PRO A 139 -12.10 8.78 0.70
CA PRO A 139 -11.43 8.49 -0.55
C PRO A 139 -10.06 7.85 -0.32
N VAL A 140 -9.80 6.80 -1.07
CA VAL A 140 -8.54 6.06 -1.11
C VAL A 140 -8.15 5.82 -2.57
N SER A 141 -6.85 5.67 -2.82
CA SER A 141 -6.32 5.39 -4.15
C SER A 141 -5.37 4.19 -4.14
N GLY A 142 -5.32 3.47 -5.25
CA GLY A 142 -4.19 2.63 -5.60
C GLY A 142 -3.29 3.32 -6.62
N PHE A 143 -2.18 2.69 -6.98
CA PHE A 143 -1.26 3.18 -7.99
C PHE A 143 -0.72 2.06 -8.87
N VAL A 144 -0.69 2.30 -10.18
CA VAL A 144 0.10 1.50 -11.12
C VAL A 144 1.41 2.22 -11.41
N PHE A 145 2.52 1.51 -11.31
CA PHE A 145 3.87 1.97 -11.62
C PHE A 145 4.28 1.32 -12.94
N GLU A 146 4.15 2.06 -14.04
CA GLU A 146 4.38 1.57 -15.40
C GLU A 146 5.78 2.00 -15.89
N GLY A 147 6.68 1.02 -16.06
CA GLY A 147 8.00 1.18 -16.67
C GLY A 147 8.23 0.14 -17.77
N GLU A 148 9.42 -0.48 -17.82
CA GLU A 148 9.63 -1.67 -18.68
C GLU A 148 8.84 -2.89 -18.20
N LYS A 149 8.58 -2.94 -16.89
CA LYS A 149 7.65 -3.84 -16.22
C LYS A 149 6.62 -3.00 -15.47
N THR A 150 5.46 -3.57 -15.21
CA THR A 150 4.33 -2.88 -14.60
C THR A 150 3.99 -3.49 -13.25
N LEU A 151 3.87 -2.64 -12.23
CA LEU A 151 3.37 -3.03 -10.92
C LEU A 151 2.05 -2.36 -10.62
N TYR A 152 1.09 -3.10 -10.07
CA TYR A 152 -0.13 -2.54 -9.51
C TYR A 152 -0.15 -2.68 -7.99
N LEU A 153 -0.13 -1.55 -7.27
CA LEU A 153 -0.38 -1.48 -5.83
C LEU A 153 -1.83 -1.06 -5.62
N ALA A 154 -2.66 -1.97 -5.10
CA ALA A 154 -4.11 -1.75 -5.02
C ALA A 154 -4.51 -0.73 -3.95
N GLY A 155 -3.69 -0.56 -2.91
CA GLY A 155 -4.02 0.27 -1.75
C GLY A 155 -5.15 -0.34 -0.91
N ASP A 156 -5.75 0.49 -0.05
CA ASP A 156 -6.84 0.08 0.83
C ASP A 156 -8.16 -0.05 0.07
N THR A 157 -8.34 -1.17 -0.59
CA THR A 157 -9.55 -1.47 -1.35
C THR A 157 -10.01 -2.90 -1.16
N VAL A 158 -11.32 -3.14 -1.25
CA VAL A 158 -11.91 -4.48 -1.40
C VAL A 158 -11.90 -4.89 -2.87
N TRP A 159 -12.18 -6.16 -3.19
CA TRP A 159 -12.37 -6.57 -4.59
C TRP A 159 -13.67 -5.98 -5.16
N TYR A 160 -13.55 -5.28 -6.28
CA TYR A 160 -14.70 -4.76 -7.02
C TYR A 160 -14.34 -4.48 -8.48
N ASP A 161 -15.33 -4.04 -9.26
CA ASP A 161 -15.25 -3.89 -10.71
C ASP A 161 -14.11 -2.97 -11.21
N ALA A 162 -13.64 -2.00 -10.41
CA ALA A 162 -12.51 -1.17 -10.86
C ALA A 162 -11.14 -1.80 -10.61
N VAL A 163 -11.03 -2.73 -9.66
CA VAL A 163 -9.80 -3.54 -9.49
C VAL A 163 -9.65 -4.44 -10.70
N GLU A 164 -10.72 -5.16 -11.09
CA GLU A 164 -10.76 -6.00 -12.29
C GLU A 164 -10.39 -5.19 -13.55
N ARG A 165 -11.02 -4.03 -13.77
CA ARG A 165 -10.67 -3.15 -14.91
C ARG A 165 -9.23 -2.65 -14.89
N THR A 166 -8.65 -2.44 -13.70
CA THR A 166 -7.23 -2.04 -13.59
C THR A 166 -6.33 -3.19 -14.03
N LEU A 167 -6.61 -4.41 -13.57
CA LEU A 167 -5.88 -5.61 -13.99
C LEU A 167 -5.96 -5.82 -15.51
N GLU A 168 -7.16 -5.73 -16.09
CA GLU A 168 -7.39 -5.87 -17.55
C GLU A 168 -6.71 -4.77 -18.37
N ARG A 169 -6.66 -3.54 -17.85
CA ARG A 169 -6.08 -2.40 -18.57
C ARG A 169 -4.56 -2.44 -18.61
N PHE A 170 -3.94 -2.78 -17.48
CA PHE A 170 -2.50 -2.61 -17.29
C PHE A 170 -1.72 -3.92 -17.35
N GLU A 171 -2.39 -5.07 -17.28
CA GLU A 171 -1.79 -6.41 -17.35
C GLU A 171 -0.49 -6.50 -16.51
N PRO A 172 -0.53 -6.16 -15.20
CA PRO A 172 0.67 -5.94 -14.40
C PRO A 172 1.49 -7.23 -14.22
N ASP A 173 2.82 -7.10 -14.28
CA ASP A 173 3.75 -8.19 -13.96
C ASP A 173 3.71 -8.57 -12.47
N MET A 174 3.40 -7.60 -11.60
CA MET A 174 3.26 -7.81 -10.15
C MET A 174 2.07 -7.01 -9.60
N VAL A 175 1.28 -7.63 -8.73
CA VAL A 175 0.18 -7.00 -8.00
C VAL A 175 0.46 -7.07 -6.50
N ILE A 176 0.36 -5.94 -5.80
CA ILE A 176 0.49 -5.85 -4.34
C ILE A 176 -0.85 -5.46 -3.73
N LEU A 177 -1.32 -6.28 -2.79
CA LEU A 177 -2.61 -6.15 -2.13
C LEU A 177 -2.45 -5.87 -0.64
N ASN A 178 -3.31 -5.01 -0.10
CA ASN A 178 -3.45 -4.81 1.34
C ASN A 178 -4.44 -5.83 1.89
N GLY A 179 -3.91 -6.94 2.41
CA GLY A 179 -4.66 -8.14 2.76
C GLY A 179 -4.76 -8.41 4.25
N GLY A 180 -4.85 -7.36 5.07
CA GLY A 180 -4.99 -7.48 6.52
C GLY A 180 -6.38 -7.93 6.98
N GLU A 181 -7.35 -7.99 6.07
CA GLU A 181 -8.78 -8.16 6.37
C GLU A 181 -9.21 -7.28 7.55
N ALA A 182 -8.88 -5.98 7.42
CA ALA A 182 -9.09 -4.97 8.44
C ALA A 182 -10.58 -4.89 8.81
N GLN A 183 -10.92 -4.98 10.10
CA GLN A 183 -12.30 -5.14 10.56
C GLN A 183 -12.61 -4.35 11.84
N PHE A 184 -13.77 -3.69 11.84
CA PHE A 184 -14.42 -3.19 13.05
C PHE A 184 -15.31 -4.28 13.68
N ASN A 185 -15.85 -4.02 14.87
CA ASN A 185 -16.85 -4.87 15.53
C ASN A 185 -18.23 -4.83 14.81
N TYR A 186 -18.34 -4.12 13.70
CA TYR A 186 -19.53 -3.96 12.87
C TYR A 186 -19.11 -3.85 11.40
N GLY A 187 -20.06 -4.12 10.50
CA GLY A 187 -19.79 -4.09 9.06
C GLY A 187 -19.00 -5.30 8.56
N GLU A 188 -18.69 -5.26 7.28
CA GLU A 188 -17.80 -6.20 6.59
C GLU A 188 -16.36 -5.66 6.63
N PRO A 189 -15.34 -6.47 6.29
CA PRO A 189 -13.97 -6.00 6.18
C PRO A 189 -13.82 -4.75 5.29
N ILE A 190 -12.89 -3.88 5.66
CA ILE A 190 -12.60 -2.63 4.94
C ILE A 190 -11.42 -2.74 3.97
N THR A 191 -10.63 -3.81 4.08
CA THR A 191 -9.57 -4.19 3.14
C THR A 191 -9.72 -5.65 2.72
N MET A 192 -8.88 -6.11 1.80
CA MET A 192 -9.01 -7.45 1.20
C MET A 192 -8.88 -8.57 2.23
N GLY A 193 -9.81 -9.52 2.17
CA GLY A 193 -9.71 -10.83 2.81
C GLY A 193 -9.22 -11.90 1.86
N VAL A 194 -9.31 -13.17 2.28
CA VAL A 194 -8.82 -14.31 1.49
C VAL A 194 -9.55 -14.44 0.16
N GLU A 195 -10.87 -14.28 0.16
CA GLU A 195 -11.71 -14.39 -1.03
C GLU A 195 -11.38 -13.31 -2.06
N ASP A 196 -11.11 -12.07 -1.62
CA ASP A 196 -10.68 -10.97 -2.48
C ASP A 196 -9.32 -11.27 -3.12
N ILE A 197 -8.36 -11.75 -2.31
CA ILE A 197 -7.00 -12.09 -2.77
C ILE A 197 -7.03 -13.19 -3.81
N VAL A 198 -7.85 -14.23 -3.61
CA VAL A 198 -8.04 -15.31 -4.60
C VAL A 198 -8.67 -14.76 -5.88
N ALA A 199 -9.67 -13.87 -5.77
CA ALA A 199 -10.28 -13.25 -6.95
C ALA A 199 -9.28 -12.42 -7.76
N VAL A 200 -8.41 -11.65 -7.10
CA VAL A 200 -7.31 -10.93 -7.78
C VAL A 200 -6.35 -11.91 -8.45
N HIS A 201 -5.90 -12.93 -7.72
CA HIS A 201 -4.96 -13.92 -8.24
C HIS A 201 -5.52 -14.64 -9.48
N ASP A 202 -6.80 -14.99 -9.49
CA ASP A 202 -7.43 -15.65 -10.63
C ASP A 202 -7.63 -14.71 -11.84
N ALA A 203 -7.66 -13.39 -11.61
CA ALA A 203 -7.84 -12.36 -12.63
C ALA A 203 -6.51 -11.76 -13.15
N ALA A 204 -5.39 -11.99 -12.46
CA ALA A 204 -4.08 -11.44 -12.82
C ALA A 204 -3.17 -12.53 -13.43
N ASP A 205 -2.46 -12.19 -14.49
CA ASP A 205 -1.42 -13.06 -15.06
C ASP A 205 -0.06 -12.92 -14.33
N GLY A 206 0.15 -11.80 -13.66
CA GLY A 206 1.36 -11.48 -12.89
C GLY A 206 1.41 -12.16 -11.52
N ILE A 207 2.53 -11.97 -10.82
CA ILE A 207 2.67 -12.46 -9.44
C ILE A 207 1.86 -11.60 -8.47
N VAL A 208 1.22 -12.23 -7.48
CA VAL A 208 0.47 -11.52 -6.44
C VAL A 208 1.21 -11.57 -5.11
N GLY A 209 1.45 -10.41 -4.52
CA GLY A 209 2.02 -10.22 -3.19
C GLY A 209 1.01 -9.58 -2.23
N VAL A 210 1.05 -9.95 -0.94
CA VAL A 210 0.12 -9.44 0.08
C VAL A 210 0.87 -8.81 1.25
N VAL A 211 0.53 -7.57 1.56
CA VAL A 211 1.08 -6.74 2.64
C VAL A 211 -0.08 -6.24 3.54
N HIS A 212 0.15 -5.25 4.41
CA HIS A 212 -0.86 -4.70 5.35
C HIS A 212 -1.35 -5.75 6.36
N MET A 213 -0.42 -6.55 6.92
CA MET A 213 -0.75 -7.64 7.84
C MET A 213 0.01 -7.49 9.16
N GLU A 214 -0.62 -7.89 10.27
CA GLU A 214 0.00 -8.11 11.58
C GLU A 214 0.72 -6.90 12.22
N ALA A 215 0.56 -5.70 11.66
CA ALA A 215 1.16 -4.47 12.16
C ALA A 215 0.14 -3.52 12.82
N ILE A 216 -1.14 -3.61 12.47
CA ILE A 216 -2.22 -2.76 13.00
C ILE A 216 -3.26 -3.64 13.71
N ASN A 217 -3.77 -3.16 14.85
CA ASN A 217 -4.60 -3.91 15.79
C ASN A 217 -5.87 -4.51 15.19
N HIS A 218 -6.39 -3.93 14.11
CA HIS A 218 -7.63 -4.36 13.48
C HIS A 218 -7.44 -5.13 12.17
N CYS A 219 -6.20 -5.37 11.74
CA CYS A 219 -5.86 -6.33 10.70
C CYS A 219 -5.84 -7.73 11.32
N LEU A 220 -6.91 -8.50 11.08
CA LEU A 220 -7.15 -9.76 11.78
C LEU A 220 -6.63 -10.98 11.01
N LEU A 221 -6.49 -10.87 9.69
CA LEU A 221 -5.94 -11.96 8.89
C LEU A 221 -4.44 -12.08 9.12
N THR A 222 -4.01 -13.25 9.60
CA THR A 222 -2.59 -13.54 9.85
C THR A 222 -1.91 -14.04 8.58
N ARG A 223 -0.59 -13.85 8.49
CA ARG A 223 0.20 -14.38 7.36
C ARG A 223 0.10 -15.91 7.27
N ASP A 224 0.14 -16.58 8.42
CA ASP A 224 0.01 -18.04 8.50
C ASP A 224 -1.35 -18.52 8.02
N GLU A 225 -2.43 -17.82 8.40
CA GLU A 225 -3.78 -18.15 7.93
C GLU A 225 -3.90 -17.96 6.41
N LEU A 226 -3.43 -16.82 5.88
CA LEU A 226 -3.45 -16.56 4.44
C LEU A 226 -2.67 -17.63 3.67
N ARG A 227 -1.42 -17.92 4.07
CA ARG A 227 -0.58 -18.99 3.48
C ARG A 227 -1.26 -20.36 3.52
N SER A 228 -2.09 -20.64 4.53
CA SER A 228 -2.81 -21.90 4.64
C SER A 228 -4.04 -22.01 3.72
N LYS A 229 -4.55 -20.87 3.25
CA LYS A 229 -5.78 -20.76 2.46
C LYS A 229 -5.53 -20.42 0.98
N THR A 230 -4.35 -19.91 0.64
CA THR A 230 -3.97 -19.56 -0.74
C THR A 230 -2.75 -20.35 -1.20
N GLU A 231 -2.76 -20.79 -2.45
CA GLU A 231 -1.57 -21.28 -3.15
C GLU A 231 -1.06 -20.19 -4.10
N HIS A 232 0.25 -20.16 -4.38
CA HIS A 232 0.86 -19.27 -5.39
C HIS A 232 0.76 -17.75 -5.14
N VAL A 233 0.36 -17.33 -3.94
CA VAL A 233 0.43 -15.93 -3.47
C VAL A 233 1.69 -15.74 -2.61
N HIS A 234 2.40 -14.64 -2.83
CA HIS A 234 3.55 -14.23 -2.02
C HIS A 234 3.09 -13.48 -0.77
N VAL A 235 3.50 -13.94 0.40
CA VAL A 235 3.18 -13.29 1.69
C VAL A 235 4.51 -12.99 2.38
N PRO A 236 5.16 -11.85 2.10
CA PRO A 236 6.49 -11.52 2.64
C PRO A 236 6.47 -11.25 4.14
N GLU A 237 7.56 -11.59 4.81
CA GLU A 237 7.88 -11.09 6.15
C GLU A 237 8.38 -9.64 6.09
N ASP A 238 8.33 -8.92 7.22
CA ASP A 238 8.87 -7.56 7.32
C ASP A 238 10.37 -7.56 6.96
N GLY A 239 10.75 -6.76 5.96
CA GLY A 239 12.10 -6.67 5.39
C GLY A 239 12.38 -7.61 4.21
N GLU A 240 11.46 -8.53 3.88
CA GLU A 240 11.59 -9.44 2.74
C GLU A 240 11.26 -8.76 1.40
N GLN A 241 11.88 -9.23 0.32
CA GLN A 241 11.73 -8.68 -1.02
C GLN A 241 11.15 -9.72 -1.99
N ILE A 242 10.17 -9.29 -2.79
CA ILE A 242 9.63 -9.99 -3.94
C ILE A 242 10.26 -9.36 -5.20
N SER A 243 10.67 -10.14 -6.20
CA SER A 243 11.35 -9.60 -7.40
C SER A 243 11.07 -10.40 -8.65
N LEU A 244 11.16 -9.75 -9.82
CA LEU A 244 11.07 -10.32 -11.17
C LEU A 244 12.30 -10.02 -12.01
#